data_AF-A0A7S1ZQC3-F1
#
_entry.id   AF-A0A7S1ZQC3-F1
#
_cell.length_a   1.000
_cell.length_b   1.000
_cell.length_c   1.000
_cell.angle_alpha   90.00
_cell.angle_beta   90.00
_cell.angle_gamma   90.00
#
_symmetry.space_group_name_H-M   'P 1'
#
loop_
_entity.id
_entity.type
_entity.pdbx_description
1 polymer ?
#
loop_
_entity_poly.entity_id
_entity_poly.type
_entity_poly.pdbx_seq_one_letter_code
_entity_poly.pdbx_strand_id
1 'polypeptide(L)'
;HNSLTPLRSKLLDCINDKTVQEQILTSTSKSELDDLYAPFKPPSKGSILERIQKEHPDLVDAVDLLWSKDNDGGSVNLSKLGPREPLIQLLSAKIAQEPKIALLVMEELKKHCRVSTKCSTDDKKDNKDAAEISKYLNYDDFSGHLMYLKDHQVLAIRRGVKQKALKMAYDIDAQKMEGCIQYHLRNDRLAPEILITKRRDLLNEAVHDAWTRTLRRRGTTRLWNDKCKEAQERACQVFEDNLKRALLAPPRMPLSPVLSLDPGFQAGIKCAILDANGDVMKLKTLKFLGGKRDDAMQTLKKLLLETQKMGDSSEVLVALGNGHGSQECRVLVEETSRDNNLSIEIELVNEAGASVWSVTEAAKEEFPNEQPASIAAISIGRRLQNALHELVKVPPRSLGLGMYQHDLSEKELDEKLHLTCVDAVATVGVDANTCSIDILRKVPGLTKLAEKNNKSTSTKTKARSFKSVRVGSKVV
;
A
#
# COMPACT_ATOMS: atom_id res chain seq x y z
N HIS A 1 -9.34 -5.30 -17.85
CA HIS A 1 -9.70 -5.23 -19.28
C HIS A 1 -10.44 -3.93 -19.65
N ASN A 2 -11.57 -3.60 -19.01
CA ASN A 2 -12.36 -2.39 -19.33
C ASN A 2 -11.64 -1.06 -19.11
N SER A 3 -10.69 -1.02 -18.16
CA SER A 3 -9.85 0.16 -17.90
C SER A 3 -8.91 0.53 -19.04
N LEU A 4 -8.61 -0.39 -19.98
CA LEU A 4 -7.71 -0.16 -21.11
C LEU A 4 -8.44 0.28 -22.38
N THR A 5 -9.77 0.14 -22.43
CA THR A 5 -10.58 0.46 -23.61
C THR A 5 -10.35 1.87 -24.16
N PRO A 6 -10.27 2.94 -23.33
CA PRO A 6 -10.00 4.28 -23.84
C PRO A 6 -8.62 4.41 -24.51
N LEU A 7 -7.61 3.68 -24.02
CA LEU A 7 -6.27 3.68 -24.59
C LEU A 7 -6.23 2.90 -25.90
N ARG A 8 -6.88 1.72 -25.95
CA ARG A 8 -6.98 0.91 -27.17
C ARG A 8 -7.63 1.68 -28.32
N SER A 9 -8.75 2.36 -28.05
CA SER A 9 -9.43 3.19 -29.08
C SER A 9 -8.48 4.21 -29.69
N LYS A 10 -7.74 4.97 -28.86
CA LYS A 10 -6.79 5.98 -29.32
C LYS A 10 -5.64 5.38 -30.15
N LEU A 11 -5.18 4.18 -29.79
CA LEU A 11 -4.09 3.51 -30.51
C LEU A 11 -4.56 2.98 -31.87
N LEU A 12 -5.78 2.43 -31.94
CA LEU A 12 -6.39 1.95 -33.19
C LEU A 12 -6.63 3.09 -34.19
N ASP A 13 -6.94 4.31 -33.71
CA ASP A 13 -7.09 5.48 -34.57
C ASP A 13 -5.77 5.94 -35.23
N CYS A 14 -4.63 5.54 -34.66
CA CYS A 14 -3.30 5.98 -35.12
C CYS A 14 -2.56 4.94 -35.97
N ILE A 15 -2.96 3.65 -35.92
CA ILE A 15 -2.19 2.53 -36.50
C ILE A 15 -3.05 1.82 -37.55
N ASN A 16 -2.56 1.77 -38.79
CA ASN A 16 -3.25 1.14 -39.93
C ASN A 16 -2.83 -0.33 -40.19
N ASP A 17 -1.84 -0.86 -39.49
CA ASP A 17 -1.40 -2.26 -39.63
C ASP A 17 -2.39 -3.20 -38.93
N LYS A 18 -3.11 -4.02 -39.71
CA LYS A 18 -4.12 -4.98 -39.22
C LYS A 18 -3.56 -5.96 -38.19
N THR A 19 -2.32 -6.39 -38.34
CA THR A 19 -1.68 -7.35 -37.42
C THR A 19 -1.46 -6.71 -36.04
N VAL A 20 -1.03 -5.45 -36.03
CA VAL A 20 -0.81 -4.69 -34.79
C VAL A 20 -2.14 -4.33 -34.14
N GLN A 21 -3.18 -4.03 -34.93
CA GLN A 21 -4.54 -3.78 -34.41
C GLN A 21 -5.11 -4.98 -33.65
N GLU A 22 -4.95 -6.21 -34.17
CA GLU A 22 -5.37 -7.43 -33.46
C GLU A 22 -4.61 -7.63 -32.15
N GLN A 23 -3.30 -7.34 -32.13
CA GLN A 23 -2.48 -7.40 -30.92
C GLN A 23 -2.90 -6.36 -29.87
N ILE A 24 -3.28 -5.15 -30.29
CA ILE A 24 -3.81 -4.10 -29.41
C ILE A 24 -5.12 -4.54 -28.75
N LEU A 25 -6.01 -5.18 -29.51
CA LEU A 25 -7.29 -5.67 -29.01
C LEU A 25 -7.12 -6.79 -27.96
N THR A 26 -6.13 -7.66 -28.17
CA THR A 26 -5.84 -8.82 -27.31
C THR A 26 -4.88 -8.52 -26.14
N SER A 27 -4.18 -7.39 -26.16
CA SER A 27 -3.23 -6.97 -25.12
C SER A 27 -3.88 -6.91 -23.74
N THR A 28 -3.23 -7.46 -22.73
CA THR A 28 -3.79 -7.58 -21.36
C THR A 28 -3.29 -6.50 -20.40
N SER A 29 -2.17 -5.86 -20.74
CA SER A 29 -1.52 -4.87 -19.90
C SER A 29 -1.31 -3.53 -20.63
N LYS A 30 -1.29 -2.44 -19.86
CA LYS A 30 -0.95 -1.10 -20.39
C LYS A 30 0.46 -1.10 -21.00
N SER A 31 1.38 -1.82 -20.37
CA SER A 31 2.77 -1.85 -20.83
C SER A 31 2.96 -2.63 -22.14
N GLU A 32 2.17 -3.67 -22.40
CA GLU A 32 2.11 -4.30 -23.74
C GLU A 32 1.61 -3.30 -24.79
N LEU A 33 0.56 -2.53 -24.49
CA LEU A 33 0.06 -1.49 -25.38
C LEU A 33 1.11 -0.41 -25.65
N ASP A 34 1.85 0.00 -24.62
CA ASP A 34 2.95 0.97 -24.76
C ASP A 34 4.09 0.42 -25.64
N ASP A 35 4.41 -0.89 -25.56
CA ASP A 35 5.41 -1.53 -26.42
C ASP A 35 4.94 -1.61 -27.87
N LEU A 36 3.67 -1.99 -28.11
CA LEU A 36 3.07 -2.04 -29.45
C LEU A 36 3.03 -0.65 -30.11
N TYR A 37 2.83 0.39 -29.30
CA TYR A 37 2.83 1.78 -29.79
C TYR A 37 4.23 2.38 -29.94
N ALA A 38 5.26 1.78 -29.34
CA ALA A 38 6.61 2.34 -29.31
C ALA A 38 7.19 2.74 -30.69
N PRO A 39 7.00 1.96 -31.77
CA PRO A 39 7.48 2.31 -33.11
C PRO A 39 6.85 3.59 -33.70
N PHE A 40 5.63 3.93 -33.28
CA PHE A 40 4.86 5.06 -33.80
C PHE A 40 5.05 6.33 -32.97
N LYS A 41 5.79 6.24 -31.86
CA LYS A 41 5.94 7.35 -30.93
C LYS A 41 7.00 8.33 -31.46
N PRO A 42 6.69 9.63 -31.58
CA PRO A 42 7.68 10.62 -31.99
C PRO A 42 8.83 10.72 -30.95
N PRO A 43 10.03 11.14 -31.37
CA PRO A 43 11.14 11.32 -30.45
C PRO A 43 10.77 12.34 -29.37
N SER A 44 11.19 12.07 -28.14
CA SER A 44 10.93 12.95 -27.01
C SER A 44 11.74 14.24 -27.12
N LYS A 45 11.18 15.37 -26.66
CA LYS A 45 11.88 16.66 -26.65
C LYS A 45 13.20 16.55 -25.86
N GLY A 46 14.28 17.06 -26.45
CA GLY A 46 15.65 17.00 -25.91
C GLY A 46 16.32 15.63 -26.01
N SER A 47 15.70 14.63 -26.64
CA SER A 47 16.30 13.31 -26.81
C SER A 47 17.40 13.31 -27.88
N ILE A 48 18.29 12.32 -27.79
CA ILE A 48 19.33 12.06 -28.80
C ILE A 48 18.70 11.92 -30.20
N LEU A 49 17.56 11.23 -30.30
CA LEU A 49 16.86 11.03 -31.58
C LEU A 49 16.36 12.34 -32.19
N GLU A 50 15.81 13.26 -31.38
CA GLU A 50 15.39 14.58 -31.89
C GLU A 50 16.58 15.39 -32.40
N ARG A 51 17.74 15.29 -31.72
CA ARG A 51 18.97 15.95 -32.16
C ARG A 51 19.45 15.41 -33.50
N ILE A 52 19.53 14.09 -33.62
CA ILE A 52 19.91 13.42 -34.88
C ILE A 52 18.94 13.80 -36.00
N GLN A 53 17.64 13.86 -35.72
CA GLN A 53 16.63 14.26 -36.71
C GLN A 53 16.83 15.70 -37.22
N LYS A 54 17.34 16.62 -36.39
CA LYS A 54 17.65 18.00 -36.79
C LYS A 54 18.99 18.12 -37.51
N GLU A 55 20.01 17.41 -37.05
CA GLU A 55 21.39 17.52 -37.56
C GLU A 55 21.64 16.66 -38.79
N HIS A 56 20.95 15.52 -38.91
CA HIS A 56 21.13 14.51 -39.95
C HIS A 56 19.79 13.94 -40.47
N PRO A 57 18.88 14.77 -41.03
CA PRO A 57 17.58 14.31 -41.52
C PRO A 57 17.70 13.21 -42.59
N ASP A 58 18.63 13.36 -43.54
CA ASP A 58 18.87 12.37 -44.60
C ASP A 58 19.26 10.99 -44.05
N LEU A 59 19.94 10.95 -42.90
CA LEU A 59 20.33 9.70 -42.23
C LEU A 59 19.12 9.01 -41.60
N VAL A 60 18.18 9.78 -41.05
CA VAL A 60 16.93 9.25 -40.49
C VAL A 60 16.11 8.62 -41.62
N ASP A 61 15.92 9.35 -42.72
CA ASP A 61 15.15 8.86 -43.87
C ASP A 61 15.78 7.57 -44.45
N ALA A 62 17.11 7.51 -44.52
CA ALA A 62 17.80 6.32 -44.99
C ALA A 62 17.68 5.11 -44.04
N VAL A 63 17.73 5.33 -42.72
CA VAL A 63 17.51 4.26 -41.73
C VAL A 63 16.05 3.81 -41.73
N ASP A 64 15.10 4.73 -41.88
CA ASP A 64 13.68 4.41 -41.98
C ASP A 64 13.38 3.59 -43.25
N LEU A 65 13.96 3.99 -44.38
CA LEU A 65 13.86 3.25 -45.63
C LEU A 65 14.52 1.87 -45.54
N LEU A 66 15.65 1.77 -44.83
CA LEU A 66 16.33 0.50 -44.59
C LEU A 66 15.52 -0.43 -43.69
N TRP A 67 14.84 0.11 -42.68
CA TRP A 67 14.06 -0.65 -41.69
C TRP A 67 12.63 -0.96 -42.16
N SER A 68 12.21 -0.42 -43.30
CA SER A 68 10.94 -0.75 -43.95
C SER A 68 10.93 -2.17 -44.51
N LYS A 69 9.83 -2.90 -44.31
CA LYS A 69 9.65 -4.27 -44.82
C LYS A 69 9.44 -4.35 -46.33
N ASP A 70 9.17 -3.22 -46.98
CA ASP A 70 8.85 -3.15 -48.41
C ASP A 70 10.08 -2.98 -49.32
N ASN A 71 11.29 -2.98 -48.75
CA ASN A 71 12.52 -2.73 -49.49
C ASN A 71 13.59 -3.77 -49.14
N ASP A 72 14.13 -4.46 -50.15
CA ASP A 72 15.11 -5.56 -49.99
C ASP A 72 16.52 -5.07 -49.57
N GLY A 73 16.63 -3.84 -49.04
CA GLY A 73 17.89 -3.24 -48.60
C GLY A 73 18.92 -2.97 -49.70
N GLY A 74 18.57 -3.22 -50.97
CA GLY A 74 19.49 -3.13 -52.11
C GLY A 74 19.83 -1.70 -52.55
N SER A 75 19.04 -0.70 -52.18
CA SER A 75 19.19 0.69 -52.63
C SER A 75 19.93 1.61 -51.65
N VAL A 76 20.15 1.18 -50.40
CA VAL A 76 20.74 2.03 -49.35
C VAL A 76 22.24 1.76 -49.20
N ASN A 77 23.08 2.72 -49.61
CA ASN A 77 24.53 2.60 -49.49
C ASN A 77 25.01 2.97 -48.06
N LEU A 78 25.01 1.98 -47.17
CA LEU A 78 25.46 2.09 -45.77
C LEU A 78 26.91 2.55 -45.56
N SER A 79 27.75 2.51 -46.60
CA SER A 79 29.13 3.04 -46.55
C SER A 79 29.21 4.56 -46.78
N LYS A 80 28.15 5.17 -47.31
CA LYS A 80 28.05 6.63 -47.53
C LYS A 80 27.16 7.33 -46.49
N LEU A 81 26.60 6.58 -45.54
CA LEU A 81 25.62 7.06 -44.60
C LEU A 81 26.27 7.68 -43.37
N GLY A 82 26.48 8.99 -43.44
CA GLY A 82 26.65 9.88 -42.28
C GLY A 82 27.74 9.49 -41.26
N PRO A 83 27.79 10.18 -40.13
CA PRO A 83 28.65 9.79 -39.01
C PRO A 83 28.16 8.46 -38.39
N ARG A 84 29.12 7.57 -38.07
CA ARG A 84 28.85 6.22 -37.55
C ARG A 84 28.02 6.22 -36.26
N GLU A 85 28.28 7.16 -35.37
CA GLU A 85 27.66 7.23 -34.04
C GLU A 85 26.14 7.50 -34.11
N PRO A 86 25.64 8.56 -34.81
CA PRO A 86 24.22 8.73 -35.08
C PRO A 86 23.54 7.55 -35.78
N LEU A 87 24.25 6.87 -36.70
CA LEU A 87 23.71 5.68 -37.37
C LEU A 87 23.45 4.54 -36.36
N ILE A 88 24.41 4.24 -35.48
CA ILE A 88 24.25 3.23 -34.42
C ILE A 88 23.07 3.59 -33.51
N GLN A 89 22.95 4.87 -33.12
CA GLN A 89 21.91 5.33 -32.20
C GLN A 89 20.50 5.25 -32.81
N LEU A 90 20.36 5.47 -34.12
CA LEU A 90 19.11 5.27 -34.86
C LEU A 90 18.74 3.79 -34.97
N LEU A 91 19.69 2.93 -35.37
CA LEU A 91 19.47 1.48 -35.46
C LEU A 91 19.12 0.89 -34.09
N SER A 92 19.81 1.32 -33.04
CA SER A 92 19.54 0.97 -31.65
C SER A 92 18.12 1.34 -31.23
N ALA A 93 17.63 2.53 -31.63
CA ALA A 93 16.26 2.93 -31.35
C ALA A 93 15.24 2.05 -32.07
N LYS A 94 15.48 1.66 -33.33
CA LYS A 94 14.61 0.72 -34.05
C LYS A 94 14.55 -0.64 -33.35
N ILE A 95 15.70 -1.19 -32.96
CA ILE A 95 15.78 -2.45 -32.19
C ILE A 95 15.02 -2.32 -30.86
N ALA A 96 15.19 -1.20 -30.15
CA ALA A 96 14.54 -0.99 -28.86
C ALA A 96 13.04 -0.72 -28.97
N GLN A 97 12.54 -0.27 -30.11
CA GLN A 97 11.12 -0.04 -30.38
C GLN A 97 10.40 -1.28 -30.91
N GLU A 98 11.13 -2.30 -31.39
CA GLU A 98 10.54 -3.55 -31.89
C GLU A 98 9.77 -4.30 -30.77
N PRO A 99 8.44 -4.45 -30.88
CA PRO A 99 7.63 -5.05 -29.81
C PRO A 99 8.05 -6.48 -29.47
N LYS A 100 8.44 -7.29 -30.46
CA LYS A 100 8.93 -8.67 -30.22
C LYS A 100 10.20 -8.69 -29.39
N ILE A 101 11.12 -7.75 -29.61
CA ILE A 101 12.34 -7.61 -28.81
C ILE A 101 12.01 -7.14 -27.39
N ALA A 102 11.05 -6.23 -27.22
CA ALA A 102 10.61 -5.80 -25.90
C ALA A 102 10.03 -6.97 -25.08
N LEU A 103 9.19 -7.80 -25.69
CA LEU A 103 8.64 -9.01 -25.07
C LEU A 103 9.73 -10.03 -24.71
N LEU A 104 10.63 -10.33 -25.65
CA LEU A 104 11.77 -11.22 -25.44
C LEU A 104 12.62 -10.78 -24.25
N VAL A 105 12.99 -9.49 -24.21
CA VAL A 105 13.79 -8.93 -23.11
C VAL A 105 13.07 -9.11 -21.79
N MET A 106 11.76 -8.87 -21.74
CA MET A 106 10.98 -9.09 -20.52
C MET A 106 10.95 -10.56 -20.08
N GLU A 107 10.82 -11.51 -21.02
CA GLU A 107 10.86 -12.94 -20.72
C GLU A 107 12.22 -13.38 -20.18
N GLU A 108 13.31 -12.96 -20.82
CA GLU A 108 14.66 -13.31 -20.38
C GLU A 108 15.02 -12.65 -19.04
N LEU A 109 14.60 -11.41 -18.81
CA LEU A 109 14.74 -10.77 -17.50
C LEU A 109 13.95 -11.52 -16.42
N LYS A 110 12.74 -12.01 -16.71
CA LYS A 110 11.99 -12.84 -15.75
C LYS A 110 12.72 -14.14 -15.39
N LYS A 111 13.51 -14.71 -16.30
CA LYS A 111 14.25 -15.97 -16.09
C LYS A 111 15.60 -15.78 -15.40
N HIS A 112 16.24 -14.62 -15.58
CA HIS A 112 17.66 -14.46 -15.28
C HIS A 112 18.00 -13.21 -14.46
N CYS A 113 17.09 -12.24 -14.31
CA CYS A 113 17.39 -11.02 -13.58
C CYS A 113 17.52 -11.30 -12.07
N ARG A 114 18.69 -10.95 -11.54
CA ARG A 114 18.96 -10.95 -10.10
C ARG A 114 19.00 -9.52 -9.58
N VAL A 115 18.55 -9.34 -8.36
CA VAL A 115 18.66 -8.07 -7.62
C VAL A 115 19.73 -8.25 -6.57
N SER A 116 20.62 -7.27 -6.47
CA SER A 116 21.60 -7.18 -5.39
C SER A 116 21.42 -5.86 -4.64
N THR A 117 21.54 -5.88 -3.32
CA THR A 117 21.47 -4.69 -2.47
C THR A 117 22.69 -4.56 -1.57
N LYS A 118 23.08 -3.31 -1.30
CA LYS A 118 24.10 -2.97 -0.31
C LYS A 118 23.65 -1.77 0.50
N CYS A 119 24.01 -1.74 1.77
CA CYS A 119 23.81 -0.55 2.59
C CYS A 119 24.57 0.65 2.00
N SER A 120 23.97 1.83 2.06
CA SER A 120 24.64 3.04 1.62
C SER A 120 25.76 3.37 2.61
N THR A 121 27.00 3.38 2.13
CA THR A 121 28.19 3.78 2.91
C THR A 121 28.45 5.29 2.86
N ASP A 122 27.72 6.02 2.04
CA ASP A 122 28.14 7.36 1.60
C ASP A 122 27.84 8.50 2.58
N ASP A 123 27.16 8.27 3.70
CA ASP A 123 26.90 9.32 4.70
C ASP A 123 27.15 8.82 6.13
N LYS A 124 28.43 8.63 6.49
CA LYS A 124 28.88 8.66 7.90
C LYS A 124 28.84 10.09 8.45
N LYS A 125 27.72 10.79 8.31
CA LYS A 125 27.46 12.11 8.90
C LYS A 125 26.05 12.12 9.48
N ASP A 126 25.93 11.50 10.65
CA ASP A 126 24.96 11.75 11.73
C ASP A 126 24.47 10.44 12.38
N ASN A 127 24.46 10.41 13.72
CA ASN A 127 24.03 9.24 14.51
C ASN A 127 22.57 8.82 14.25
N LYS A 128 21.73 9.68 13.65
CA LYS A 128 20.34 9.35 13.29
C LYS A 128 20.25 8.38 12.11
N ASP A 129 21.17 8.47 11.15
CA ASP A 129 21.13 7.63 9.96
C ASP A 129 21.59 6.20 10.26
N ALA A 130 22.47 6.01 11.23
CA ALA A 130 22.92 4.69 11.68
C ALA A 130 21.78 3.81 12.22
N ALA A 131 20.82 4.41 12.94
CA ALA A 131 19.66 3.70 13.49
C ALA A 131 18.59 3.37 12.42
N GLU A 132 18.51 4.16 11.34
CA GLU A 132 17.65 3.84 10.20
C GLU A 132 18.29 2.77 9.30
N ILE A 133 19.60 2.82 9.09
CA ILE A 133 20.36 1.82 8.32
C ILE A 133 20.33 0.45 9.02
N SER A 134 20.39 0.41 10.35
CA SER A 134 20.36 -0.86 11.10
C SER A 134 19.10 -1.69 10.85
N LYS A 135 17.98 -1.06 10.46
CA LYS A 135 16.73 -1.75 10.11
C LYS A 135 16.85 -2.59 8.83
N TYR A 136 17.85 -2.31 8.00
CA TYR A 136 18.06 -2.94 6.70
C TYR A 136 19.26 -3.89 6.65
N LEU A 137 19.86 -4.24 7.79
CA LEU A 137 21.03 -5.13 7.86
C LEU A 137 20.79 -6.49 7.19
N ASN A 138 19.58 -7.02 7.27
CA ASN A 138 19.20 -8.27 6.58
C ASN A 138 19.26 -8.17 5.04
N TYR A 139 19.35 -6.95 4.51
CA TYR A 139 19.44 -6.65 3.09
C TYR A 139 20.80 -6.01 2.72
N ASP A 140 21.76 -6.02 3.64
CA ASP A 140 23.15 -5.72 3.29
C ASP A 140 23.79 -6.93 2.61
N ASP A 141 24.50 -6.69 1.52
CA ASP A 141 25.06 -7.71 0.62
C ASP A 141 24.05 -8.81 0.19
N PHE A 142 22.77 -8.46 0.12
CA PHE A 142 21.72 -9.40 -0.28
C PHE A 142 21.72 -9.59 -1.80
N SER A 143 21.53 -10.83 -2.25
CA SER A 143 21.34 -11.18 -3.66
C SER A 143 20.21 -12.19 -3.81
N GLY A 144 19.29 -11.96 -4.74
CA GLY A 144 18.17 -12.85 -4.99
C GLY A 144 17.67 -12.76 -6.43
N HIS A 145 17.09 -13.85 -6.92
CA HIS A 145 16.41 -13.84 -8.21
C HIS A 145 15.13 -13.00 -8.11
N LEU A 146 14.93 -12.03 -9.01
CA LEU A 146 13.89 -11.00 -8.88
C LEU A 146 12.49 -11.62 -8.74
N MET A 147 12.17 -12.63 -9.56
CA MET A 147 10.84 -13.25 -9.55
C MET A 147 10.53 -14.01 -8.25
N TYR A 148 11.55 -14.45 -7.53
CA TYR A 148 11.42 -15.27 -6.32
C TYR A 148 11.57 -14.48 -5.02
N LEU A 149 11.72 -13.16 -5.11
CA LEU A 149 11.67 -12.29 -3.93
C LEU A 149 10.29 -12.38 -3.29
N LYS A 150 10.27 -12.58 -1.97
CA LYS A 150 9.04 -12.56 -1.17
C LYS A 150 8.49 -11.14 -1.09
N ASP A 151 7.17 -11.00 -0.95
CA ASP A 151 6.52 -9.68 -0.99
C ASP A 151 7.08 -8.71 0.08
N HIS A 152 7.32 -9.21 1.31
CA HIS A 152 7.92 -8.39 2.37
C HIS A 152 9.36 -7.96 2.06
N GLN A 153 10.13 -8.79 1.33
CA GLN A 153 11.48 -8.42 0.90
C GLN A 153 11.43 -7.30 -0.15
N VAL A 154 10.50 -7.40 -1.11
CA VAL A 154 10.28 -6.37 -2.13
C VAL A 154 9.92 -5.04 -1.49
N LEU A 155 8.97 -5.04 -0.54
CA LEU A 155 8.55 -3.83 0.18
C LEU A 155 9.68 -3.24 1.04
N ALA A 156 10.44 -4.08 1.74
CA ALA A 156 11.58 -3.65 2.55
C ALA A 156 12.68 -3.01 1.70
N ILE A 157 13.09 -3.68 0.60
CA ILE A 157 14.11 -3.16 -0.32
C ILE A 157 13.63 -1.85 -0.95
N ARG A 158 12.39 -1.79 -1.43
CA ARG A 158 11.81 -0.57 -2.01
C ARG A 158 11.84 0.59 -1.03
N ARG A 159 11.47 0.35 0.22
CA ARG A 159 11.49 1.35 1.29
C ARG A 159 12.91 1.80 1.59
N GLY A 160 13.85 0.87 1.75
CA GLY A 160 15.26 1.18 2.01
C GLY A 160 15.89 1.99 0.88
N VAL A 161 15.58 1.69 -0.38
CA VAL A 161 16.02 2.47 -1.55
C VAL A 161 15.40 3.88 -1.54
N LYS A 162 14.09 3.99 -1.26
CA LYS A 162 13.40 5.30 -1.16
C LYS A 162 13.99 6.17 -0.05
N GLN A 163 14.38 5.57 1.07
CA GLN A 163 15.01 6.23 2.21
C GLN A 163 16.53 6.42 2.03
N LYS A 164 17.11 6.01 0.89
CA LYS A 164 18.56 6.04 0.62
C LYS A 164 19.41 5.21 1.59
N ALA A 165 18.81 4.34 2.39
CA ALA A 165 19.52 3.41 3.27
C ALA A 165 20.13 2.23 2.50
N LEU A 166 19.49 1.83 1.39
CA LEU A 166 19.96 0.77 0.49
C LEU A 166 20.23 1.30 -0.91
N LYS A 167 21.30 0.81 -1.54
CA LYS A 167 21.53 0.87 -2.98
C LYS A 167 21.13 -0.45 -3.60
N MET A 168 20.39 -0.41 -4.70
CA MET A 168 19.92 -1.59 -5.43
C MET A 168 20.50 -1.60 -6.85
N ALA A 169 21.00 -2.75 -7.27
CA ALA A 169 21.49 -3.00 -8.62
C ALA A 169 20.86 -4.27 -9.21
N TYR A 170 20.87 -4.35 -10.53
CA TYR A 170 20.43 -5.53 -11.28
C TYR A 170 21.65 -6.26 -11.82
N ASP A 171 21.77 -7.53 -11.47
CA ASP A 171 22.78 -8.44 -11.98
C ASP A 171 22.18 -9.27 -13.12
N ILE A 172 22.71 -9.04 -14.32
CA ILE A 172 22.22 -9.57 -15.60
C ILE A 172 23.42 -9.74 -16.52
N ASP A 173 23.60 -10.94 -17.06
CA ASP A 173 24.59 -11.26 -18.08
C ASP A 173 24.28 -10.51 -19.38
N ALA A 174 25.03 -9.43 -19.64
CA ALA A 174 24.84 -8.59 -20.82
C ALA A 174 25.17 -9.35 -22.11
N GLN A 175 26.22 -10.18 -22.12
CA GLN A 175 26.65 -10.89 -23.32
C GLN A 175 25.59 -11.91 -23.76
N LYS A 176 25.02 -12.65 -22.79
CA LYS A 176 23.93 -13.58 -23.06
C LYS A 176 22.69 -12.85 -23.57
N MET A 177 22.33 -11.71 -22.98
CA MET A 177 21.18 -10.91 -23.41
C MET A 177 21.35 -10.36 -24.82
N GLU A 178 22.50 -9.78 -25.13
CA GLU A 178 22.82 -9.27 -26.47
C GLU A 178 22.83 -10.40 -27.51
N GLY A 179 23.40 -11.57 -27.17
CA GLY A 179 23.36 -12.75 -28.04
C GLY A 179 21.94 -13.26 -28.32
N CYS A 180 21.05 -13.21 -27.31
CA CYS A 180 19.64 -13.56 -27.48
C CYS A 180 18.92 -12.59 -28.43
N ILE A 181 19.13 -11.27 -28.24
CA ILE A 181 18.57 -10.23 -29.12
C ILE A 181 19.07 -10.44 -30.56
N GLN A 182 20.38 -10.65 -30.74
CA GLN A 182 20.97 -10.91 -32.07
C GLN A 182 20.38 -12.15 -32.73
N TYR A 183 20.16 -13.23 -31.96
CA TYR A 183 19.55 -14.45 -32.47
C TYR A 183 18.15 -14.18 -33.03
N HIS A 184 17.29 -13.49 -32.27
CA HIS A 184 15.91 -13.19 -32.69
C HIS A 184 15.85 -12.17 -33.83
N LEU A 185 16.72 -11.16 -33.83
CA LEU A 185 16.82 -10.22 -34.96
C LEU A 185 17.09 -10.94 -36.28
N ARG A 186 17.91 -12.00 -36.26
CA ARG A 186 18.24 -12.82 -37.42
C ARG A 186 17.17 -13.86 -37.75
N ASN A 187 16.80 -14.69 -36.77
CA ASN A 187 15.94 -15.86 -36.98
C ASN A 187 14.51 -15.44 -37.36
N ASP A 188 14.01 -14.38 -36.72
CA ASP A 188 12.63 -13.92 -36.92
C ASP A 188 12.55 -12.83 -38.00
N ARG A 189 13.68 -12.56 -38.69
CA ARG A 189 13.86 -11.56 -39.76
C ARG A 189 13.34 -10.17 -39.35
N LEU A 190 13.71 -9.74 -38.14
CA LEU A 190 13.31 -8.43 -37.59
C LEU A 190 14.30 -7.33 -37.97
N ALA A 191 15.55 -7.68 -38.26
CA ALA A 191 16.53 -6.76 -38.80
C ALA A 191 16.63 -6.88 -40.34
N PRO A 192 16.95 -5.78 -41.04
CA PRO A 192 17.25 -5.80 -42.47
C PRO A 192 18.36 -6.79 -42.84
N GLU A 193 18.15 -7.56 -43.94
CA GLU A 193 19.06 -8.64 -44.36
C GLU A 193 20.50 -8.16 -44.59
N ILE A 194 20.67 -6.93 -45.08
CA ILE A 194 22.00 -6.34 -45.30
C ILE A 194 22.79 -6.10 -44.00
N LEU A 195 22.09 -5.80 -42.89
CA LEU A 195 22.72 -5.67 -41.57
C LEU A 195 23.12 -7.03 -41.01
N ILE A 196 22.38 -8.08 -41.34
CA ILE A 196 22.65 -9.45 -40.90
C ILE A 196 23.83 -10.05 -41.68
N THR A 197 23.85 -9.88 -43.00
CA THR A 197 24.78 -10.59 -43.89
C THR A 197 26.05 -9.79 -44.23
N LYS A 198 25.94 -8.47 -44.44
CA LYS A 198 27.07 -7.64 -44.92
C LYS A 198 27.61 -6.65 -43.89
N ARG A 199 26.78 -6.22 -42.93
CA ARG A 199 27.13 -5.16 -41.94
C ARG A 199 26.86 -5.61 -40.50
N ARG A 200 27.32 -6.81 -40.17
CA ARG A 200 27.12 -7.42 -38.83
C ARG A 200 27.81 -6.62 -37.72
N ASP A 201 28.88 -5.90 -38.04
CA ASP A 201 29.57 -4.97 -37.13
C ASP A 201 28.60 -3.89 -36.62
N LEU A 202 27.90 -3.22 -37.53
CA LEU A 202 26.91 -2.20 -37.19
C LEU A 202 25.74 -2.77 -36.39
N LEU A 203 25.26 -3.96 -36.77
CA LEU A 203 24.16 -4.61 -36.05
C LEU A 203 24.55 -4.92 -34.61
N ASN A 204 25.76 -5.45 -34.40
CA ASN A 204 26.26 -5.78 -33.06
C ASN A 204 26.43 -4.51 -32.20
N GLU A 205 27.00 -3.44 -32.75
CA GLU A 205 27.12 -2.15 -32.07
C GLU A 205 25.75 -1.55 -31.73
N ALA A 206 24.78 -1.62 -32.66
CA ALA A 206 23.42 -1.16 -32.42
C ALA A 206 22.69 -1.98 -31.35
N VAL A 207 22.88 -3.30 -31.30
CA VAL A 207 22.34 -4.15 -30.24
C VAL A 207 22.95 -3.79 -28.89
N HIS A 208 24.26 -3.59 -28.84
CA HIS A 208 24.96 -3.20 -27.61
C HIS A 208 24.45 -1.86 -27.07
N ASP A 209 24.32 -0.85 -27.93
CA ASP A 209 23.74 0.45 -27.54
C ASP A 209 22.25 0.31 -27.14
N ALA A 210 21.46 -0.47 -27.88
CA ALA A 210 20.05 -0.70 -27.55
C ALA A 210 19.87 -1.33 -26.17
N TRP A 211 20.68 -2.35 -25.88
CA TRP A 211 20.71 -3.03 -24.59
C TRP A 211 21.10 -2.08 -23.47
N THR A 212 22.28 -1.46 -23.59
CA THR A 212 22.91 -0.67 -22.53
C THR A 212 22.12 0.61 -22.21
N ARG A 213 21.66 1.31 -23.24
CA ARG A 213 21.01 2.63 -23.08
C ARG A 213 19.52 2.54 -22.79
N THR A 214 18.81 1.57 -23.38
CA THR A 214 17.34 1.56 -23.39
C THR A 214 16.73 0.29 -22.81
N LEU A 215 17.00 -0.88 -23.41
CA LEU A 215 16.29 -2.12 -23.11
C LEU A 215 16.55 -2.60 -21.67
N ARG A 216 17.79 -2.55 -21.19
CA ARG A 216 18.14 -2.96 -19.82
C ARG A 216 17.36 -2.13 -18.80
N ARG A 217 17.46 -0.80 -18.86
CA ARG A 217 16.81 0.11 -17.91
C ARG A 217 15.28 0.00 -17.99
N ARG A 218 14.72 0.01 -19.20
CA ARG A 218 13.26 -0.09 -19.41
C ARG A 218 12.73 -1.41 -18.86
N GLY A 219 13.37 -2.52 -19.20
CA GLY A 219 12.98 -3.85 -18.78
C GLY A 219 13.09 -4.05 -17.27
N THR A 220 14.23 -3.70 -16.65
CA THR A 220 14.40 -3.87 -15.20
C THR A 220 13.47 -2.97 -14.40
N THR A 221 13.28 -1.71 -14.82
CA THR A 221 12.34 -0.79 -14.17
C THR A 221 10.91 -1.32 -14.23
N ARG A 222 10.48 -1.79 -15.40
CA ARG A 222 9.14 -2.38 -15.57
C ARG A 222 8.99 -3.62 -14.69
N LEU A 223 9.92 -4.56 -14.76
CA LEU A 223 9.88 -5.80 -14.00
C LEU A 223 9.85 -5.56 -12.48
N TRP A 224 10.65 -4.61 -11.99
CA TRP A 224 10.64 -4.22 -10.58
C TRP A 224 9.33 -3.56 -10.17
N ASN A 225 8.77 -2.68 -11.00
CA ASN A 225 7.48 -2.03 -10.71
C ASN A 225 6.32 -3.04 -10.69
N ASP A 226 6.32 -4.01 -11.60
CA ASP A 226 5.32 -5.09 -11.62
C ASP A 226 5.42 -5.92 -10.33
N LYS A 227 6.64 -6.28 -9.92
CA LYS A 227 6.88 -7.03 -8.68
C LYS A 227 6.49 -6.23 -7.43
N CYS A 228 6.76 -4.93 -7.44
CA CYS A 228 6.34 -4.02 -6.39
C CYS A 228 4.80 -3.93 -6.29
N LYS A 229 4.12 -3.83 -7.43
CA LYS A 229 2.66 -3.77 -7.48
C LYS A 229 2.03 -5.05 -6.93
N GLU A 230 2.54 -6.21 -7.34
CA GLU A 230 2.11 -7.53 -6.82
C GLU A 230 2.27 -7.59 -5.28
N ALA A 231 3.43 -7.19 -4.76
CA ALA A 231 3.70 -7.18 -3.34
C ALA A 231 2.78 -6.21 -2.56
N GLN A 232 2.50 -5.04 -3.12
CA GLN A 232 1.59 -4.05 -2.54
C GLN A 232 0.15 -4.55 -2.50
N GLU A 233 -0.33 -5.18 -3.58
CA GLU A 233 -1.67 -5.77 -3.65
C GLU A 233 -1.84 -6.88 -2.59
N ARG A 234 -0.85 -7.76 -2.44
CA ARG A 234 -0.87 -8.80 -1.39
C ARG A 234 -0.82 -8.23 0.01
N ALA A 235 0.02 -7.23 0.28
CA ALA A 235 0.05 -6.56 1.58
C ALA A 235 -1.31 -5.94 1.92
N CYS A 236 -1.96 -5.33 0.92
CA CYS A 236 -3.29 -4.77 1.10
C CYS A 236 -4.33 -5.84 1.44
N GLN A 237 -4.29 -7.00 0.79
CA GLN A 237 -5.17 -8.13 1.12
C GLN A 237 -4.99 -8.59 2.57
N VAL A 238 -3.74 -8.69 3.04
CA VAL A 238 -3.46 -9.05 4.45
C VAL A 238 -4.05 -8.02 5.41
N PHE A 239 -4.01 -6.72 5.06
CA PHE A 239 -4.61 -5.68 5.89
C PHE A 239 -6.14 -5.75 5.90
N GLU A 240 -6.77 -6.03 4.75
CA GLU A 240 -8.21 -6.27 4.65
C GLU A 240 -8.62 -7.46 5.53
N ASP A 241 -7.90 -8.57 5.45
CA ASP A 241 -8.18 -9.78 6.24
C ASP A 241 -7.99 -9.54 7.74
N ASN A 242 -6.94 -8.80 8.12
CA ASN A 242 -6.70 -8.40 9.51
C ASN A 242 -7.82 -7.50 10.04
N LEU A 243 -8.23 -6.51 9.25
CA LEU A 243 -9.33 -5.61 9.62
C LEU A 243 -10.65 -6.37 9.72
N LYS A 244 -10.97 -7.23 8.75
CA LYS A 244 -12.18 -8.05 8.77
C LYS A 244 -12.23 -8.95 10.00
N ARG A 245 -11.12 -9.59 10.37
CA ARG A 245 -11.02 -10.37 11.62
C ARG A 245 -11.24 -9.52 12.87
N ALA A 246 -10.68 -8.32 12.91
CA ALA A 246 -10.88 -7.42 14.05
C ALA A 246 -12.33 -6.92 14.17
N LEU A 247 -12.96 -6.58 13.04
CA LEU A 247 -14.35 -6.10 13.00
C LEU A 247 -15.37 -7.19 13.31
N LEU A 248 -15.11 -8.43 12.87
CA LEU A 248 -16.01 -9.57 13.07
C LEU A 248 -15.69 -10.36 14.34
N ALA A 249 -14.83 -9.83 15.21
CA ALA A 249 -14.62 -10.39 16.53
C ALA A 249 -15.98 -10.41 17.27
N PRO A 250 -16.39 -11.55 17.85
CA PRO A 250 -17.69 -11.65 18.50
C PRO A 250 -17.77 -10.64 19.65
N PRO A 251 -18.91 -9.94 19.81
CA PRO A 251 -19.11 -9.06 20.96
C PRO A 251 -19.10 -9.89 22.25
N ARG A 252 -18.64 -9.30 23.34
CA ARG A 252 -18.58 -10.00 24.62
C ARG A 252 -19.99 -10.19 25.18
N MET A 253 -20.29 -11.42 25.55
CA MET A 253 -21.59 -11.80 26.12
C MET A 253 -21.38 -12.59 27.42
N PRO A 254 -22.18 -12.34 28.48
CA PRO A 254 -23.19 -11.28 28.58
C PRO A 254 -22.57 -9.88 28.63
N LEU A 255 -23.35 -8.87 28.25
CA LEU A 255 -22.95 -7.46 28.40
C LEU A 255 -22.62 -7.19 29.87
N SER A 256 -21.42 -6.66 30.12
CA SER A 256 -20.89 -6.47 31.46
C SER A 256 -20.21 -5.11 31.57
N PRO A 257 -20.24 -4.46 32.75
CA PRO A 257 -19.43 -3.28 33.01
C PRO A 257 -17.93 -3.58 32.89
N VAL A 258 -17.15 -2.59 32.48
CA VAL A 258 -15.72 -2.75 32.17
C VAL A 258 -14.90 -1.65 32.80
N LEU A 259 -13.79 -2.00 33.44
CA LEU A 259 -12.72 -1.06 33.76
C LEU A 259 -11.72 -1.04 32.60
N SER A 260 -11.71 0.04 31.83
CA SER A 260 -10.74 0.24 30.75
C SER A 260 -9.52 1.00 31.24
N LEU A 261 -8.34 0.54 30.83
CA LEU A 261 -7.03 1.08 31.17
C LEU A 261 -6.21 1.34 29.91
N ASP A 262 -5.87 2.60 29.68
CA ASP A 262 -4.92 3.07 28.66
C ASP A 262 -3.57 3.37 29.34
N PRO A 263 -2.56 2.49 29.21
CA PRO A 263 -1.30 2.62 29.91
C PRO A 263 -0.49 3.84 29.50
N GLY A 264 0.32 4.35 30.43
CA GLY A 264 1.29 5.40 30.12
C GLY A 264 2.17 5.72 31.32
N PHE A 265 3.46 5.92 31.08
CA PHE A 265 4.44 6.19 32.14
C PHE A 265 4.28 7.60 32.73
N GLN A 266 4.91 8.60 32.11
CA GLN A 266 4.91 9.98 32.63
C GLN A 266 3.49 10.60 32.63
N ALA A 267 2.69 10.28 31.61
CA ALA A 267 1.31 10.74 31.48
C ALA A 267 0.33 10.03 32.43
N GLY A 268 0.75 8.94 33.08
CA GLY A 268 -0.11 8.07 33.87
C GLY A 268 -1.03 7.17 33.04
N ILE A 269 -1.74 6.28 33.74
CA ILE A 269 -2.73 5.34 33.20
C ILE A 269 -4.09 6.03 33.18
N LYS A 270 -4.74 6.10 32.02
CA LYS A 270 -6.08 6.71 31.91
C LYS A 270 -7.08 5.59 32.07
N CYS A 271 -8.06 5.83 32.93
CA CYS A 271 -9.01 4.83 33.38
C CYS A 271 -10.41 5.30 33.01
N ALA A 272 -11.22 4.40 32.44
CA ALA A 272 -12.62 4.62 32.21
C ALA A 272 -13.43 3.46 32.78
N ILE A 273 -14.44 3.77 33.59
CA ILE A 273 -15.46 2.80 33.97
C ILE A 273 -16.61 2.94 32.98
N LEU A 274 -16.93 1.85 32.30
CA LEU A 274 -18.05 1.74 31.38
C LEU A 274 -19.13 0.84 31.97
N ASP A 275 -20.40 1.19 31.77
CA ASP A 275 -21.52 0.28 32.07
C ASP A 275 -21.63 -0.83 31.02
N ALA A 276 -22.62 -1.72 31.16
CA ALA A 276 -22.85 -2.82 30.23
C ALA A 276 -23.18 -2.38 28.79
N ASN A 277 -23.69 -1.15 28.59
CA ASN A 277 -24.01 -0.58 27.28
C ASN A 277 -22.83 0.20 26.67
N GLY A 278 -21.76 0.42 27.43
CA GLY A 278 -20.60 1.22 27.03
C GLY A 278 -20.77 2.71 27.33
N ASP A 279 -21.73 3.10 28.16
CA ASP A 279 -21.87 4.47 28.66
C ASP A 279 -20.78 4.76 29.71
N VAL A 280 -20.25 5.98 29.68
CA VAL A 280 -19.14 6.39 30.54
C VAL A 280 -19.66 6.75 31.93
N MET A 281 -19.26 5.96 32.93
CA MET A 281 -19.67 6.17 34.32
C MET A 281 -18.66 7.00 35.09
N LYS A 282 -17.36 6.80 34.80
CA LYS A 282 -16.28 7.51 35.50
C LYS A 282 -15.01 7.55 34.68
N LEU A 283 -14.29 8.67 34.79
CA LEU A 283 -12.97 8.86 34.21
C LEU A 283 -11.98 9.22 35.30
N LYS A 284 -10.76 8.68 35.21
CA LYS A 284 -9.68 8.97 36.15
C LYS A 284 -8.32 8.84 35.48
N THR A 285 -7.32 9.56 35.98
CA THR A 285 -5.92 9.34 35.61
C THR A 285 -5.13 8.94 36.85
N LEU A 286 -4.41 7.83 36.74
CA LEU A 286 -3.55 7.27 37.79
C LEU A 286 -2.09 7.58 37.46
N LYS A 287 -1.35 8.14 38.41
CA LYS A 287 0.10 8.32 38.29
C LYS A 287 0.78 7.38 39.27
N PHE A 288 1.67 6.52 38.78
CA PHE A 288 2.33 5.48 39.59
C PHE A 288 3.85 5.67 39.72
N LEU A 289 4.43 6.67 39.04
CA LEU A 289 5.86 7.01 39.12
C LEU A 289 6.15 8.01 40.25
N GLY A 290 7.41 8.07 40.69
CA GLY A 290 7.91 9.11 41.61
C GLY A 290 7.27 9.07 43.00
N GLY A 291 7.13 7.87 43.58
CA GLY A 291 6.58 7.66 44.92
C GLY A 291 5.04 7.63 45.00
N LYS A 292 4.33 7.79 43.87
CA LYS A 292 2.86 7.80 43.82
C LYS A 292 2.22 6.42 43.66
N ARG A 293 2.99 5.37 43.88
CA ARG A 293 2.54 3.99 43.65
C ARG A 293 1.39 3.61 44.60
N ASP A 294 1.52 3.93 45.88
CA ASP A 294 0.50 3.60 46.88
C ASP A 294 -0.82 4.33 46.60
N ASP A 295 -0.76 5.61 46.22
CA ASP A 295 -1.92 6.40 45.80
C ASP A 295 -2.61 5.79 44.58
N ALA A 296 -1.82 5.28 43.62
CA ALA A 296 -2.33 4.61 42.43
C ALA A 296 -3.04 3.30 42.80
N MET A 297 -2.47 2.48 43.68
CA MET A 297 -3.08 1.23 44.16
C MET A 297 -4.38 1.50 44.94
N GLN A 298 -4.40 2.53 45.80
CA GLN A 298 -5.63 2.92 46.52
C GLN A 298 -6.74 3.38 45.56
N THR A 299 -6.38 4.15 44.53
CA THR A 299 -7.35 4.61 43.53
C THR A 299 -7.83 3.46 42.66
N LEU A 300 -6.92 2.57 42.25
CA LEU A 300 -7.25 1.39 41.44
C LEU A 300 -8.16 0.43 42.21
N LYS A 301 -7.91 0.21 43.50
CA LYS A 301 -8.83 -0.53 44.39
C LYS A 301 -10.25 0.04 44.35
N LYS A 302 -10.39 1.37 44.45
CA LYS A 302 -11.71 2.03 44.38
C LYS A 302 -12.38 1.79 43.03
N LEU A 303 -11.63 1.91 41.93
CA LEU A 303 -12.16 1.68 40.59
C LEU A 303 -12.62 0.22 40.40
N LEU A 304 -11.81 -0.75 40.84
CA LEU A 304 -12.17 -2.18 40.77
C LEU A 304 -13.45 -2.48 41.57
N LEU A 305 -13.55 -1.98 42.80
CA LEU A 305 -14.75 -2.15 43.64
C LEU A 305 -15.99 -1.47 43.05
N GLU A 306 -15.82 -0.29 42.44
CA GLU A 306 -16.91 0.41 41.77
C GLU A 306 -17.39 -0.38 40.55
N THR A 307 -16.48 -0.88 39.71
CA THR A 307 -16.84 -1.73 38.56
C THR A 307 -17.51 -3.02 38.99
N GLN A 308 -17.01 -3.69 40.04
CA GLN A 308 -17.60 -4.91 40.58
C GLN A 308 -19.06 -4.70 41.02
N LYS A 309 -19.34 -3.59 41.71
CA LYS A 309 -20.69 -3.29 42.23
C LYS A 309 -21.74 -3.03 41.16
N MET A 310 -21.32 -2.67 39.95
CA MET A 310 -22.23 -2.43 38.84
C MET A 310 -22.56 -3.71 38.06
N GLY A 311 -21.71 -4.73 38.16
CA GLY A 311 -21.89 -5.99 37.45
C GLY A 311 -22.67 -7.00 38.28
N ASP A 312 -23.33 -7.93 37.59
CA ASP A 312 -23.95 -9.09 38.23
C ASP A 312 -22.92 -10.18 38.58
N SER A 313 -21.71 -10.10 38.00
CA SER A 313 -20.60 -11.02 38.26
C SER A 313 -19.75 -10.57 39.45
N SER A 314 -19.26 -11.53 40.23
CA SER A 314 -18.23 -11.28 41.25
C SER A 314 -16.87 -10.90 40.66
N GLU A 315 -16.65 -11.17 39.37
CA GLU A 315 -15.41 -10.90 38.65
C GLU A 315 -15.44 -9.57 37.89
N VAL A 316 -14.39 -8.76 38.07
CA VAL A 316 -14.26 -7.47 37.41
C VAL A 316 -13.56 -7.63 36.07
N LEU A 317 -14.24 -7.25 34.98
CA LEU A 317 -13.62 -7.20 33.68
C LEU A 317 -12.73 -5.96 33.53
N VAL A 318 -11.48 -6.19 33.13
CA VAL A 318 -10.49 -5.14 32.88
C VAL A 318 -10.04 -5.20 31.42
N ALA A 319 -10.35 -4.15 30.65
CA ALA A 319 -9.79 -3.94 29.32
C ALA A 319 -8.45 -3.21 29.43
N LEU A 320 -7.36 -3.85 29.03
CA LEU A 320 -6.01 -3.28 29.11
C LEU A 320 -5.46 -3.02 27.70
N GLY A 321 -5.18 -1.76 27.38
CA GLY A 321 -4.49 -1.37 26.15
C GLY A 321 -3.13 -2.06 26.03
N ASN A 322 -2.81 -2.59 24.85
CA ASN A 322 -1.56 -3.31 24.56
C ASN A 322 -0.37 -2.38 24.23
N GLY A 323 -0.46 -1.10 24.56
CA GLY A 323 0.56 -0.10 24.32
C GLY A 323 1.72 -0.09 25.28
N HIS A 324 2.41 1.05 25.26
CA HIS A 324 3.60 1.29 26.08
C HIS A 324 3.23 1.43 27.56
N GLY A 325 3.80 0.57 28.41
CA GLY A 325 3.49 0.52 29.84
C GLY A 325 2.41 -0.50 30.23
N SER A 326 1.95 -1.31 29.27
CA SER A 326 0.92 -2.34 29.49
C SER A 326 1.35 -3.40 30.51
N GLN A 327 2.61 -3.84 30.47
CA GLN A 327 3.13 -4.84 31.41
C GLN A 327 3.16 -4.31 32.85
N GLU A 328 3.65 -3.08 33.04
CA GLU A 328 3.70 -2.42 34.35
C GLU A 328 2.29 -2.14 34.89
N CYS A 329 1.38 -1.73 34.01
CA CYS A 329 -0.04 -1.57 34.37
C CYS A 329 -0.66 -2.89 34.80
N ARG A 330 -0.40 -3.99 34.07
CA ARG A 330 -0.90 -5.32 34.40
C ARG A 330 -0.46 -5.76 35.79
N VAL A 331 0.84 -5.64 36.09
CA VAL A 331 1.39 -5.98 37.41
C VAL A 331 0.71 -5.16 38.51
N LEU A 332 0.51 -3.86 38.30
CA LEU A 332 -0.16 -2.99 39.28
C LEU A 332 -1.62 -3.41 39.56
N VAL A 333 -2.35 -3.81 38.52
CA VAL A 333 -3.74 -4.28 38.63
C VAL A 333 -3.81 -5.62 39.34
N GLU A 334 -2.98 -6.59 38.96
CA GLU A 334 -2.93 -7.92 39.58
C GLU A 334 -2.53 -7.86 41.06
N GLU A 335 -1.56 -7.01 41.40
CA GLU A 335 -1.16 -6.78 42.80
C GLU A 335 -2.28 -6.13 43.60
N THR A 336 -2.91 -5.09 43.06
CA THR A 336 -4.04 -4.42 43.73
C THR A 336 -5.23 -5.37 43.93
N SER A 337 -5.50 -6.25 42.96
CA SER A 337 -6.54 -7.28 43.07
C SER A 337 -6.21 -8.29 44.17
N ARG A 338 -4.97 -8.81 44.19
CA ARG A 338 -4.51 -9.79 45.18
C ARG A 338 -4.57 -9.24 46.61
N ASP A 339 -4.09 -8.03 46.82
CA ASP A 339 -4.06 -7.39 48.15
C ASP A 339 -5.45 -7.11 48.71
N ASN A 340 -6.48 -7.15 47.86
CA ASN A 340 -7.86 -6.82 48.23
C ASN A 340 -8.84 -7.98 48.00
N ASN A 341 -8.36 -9.19 47.67
CA ASN A 341 -9.17 -10.38 47.39
C ASN A 341 -10.28 -10.12 46.34
N LEU A 342 -9.95 -9.43 45.26
CA LEU A 342 -10.87 -9.15 44.15
C LEU A 342 -10.61 -10.10 42.97
N SER A 343 -11.63 -10.80 42.48
CA SER A 343 -11.52 -11.57 41.23
C SER A 343 -11.53 -10.61 40.04
N ILE A 344 -10.56 -10.76 39.14
CA ILE A 344 -10.43 -9.93 37.95
C ILE A 344 -10.14 -10.79 36.72
N GLU A 345 -10.68 -10.37 35.58
CA GLU A 345 -10.36 -10.90 34.25
C GLU A 345 -9.71 -9.76 33.45
N ILE A 346 -8.42 -9.91 33.11
CA ILE A 346 -7.71 -8.90 32.31
C ILE A 346 -7.65 -9.38 30.86
N GLU A 347 -8.27 -8.60 29.98
CA GLU A 347 -8.22 -8.82 28.54
C GLU A 347 -7.34 -7.76 27.87
N LEU A 348 -6.38 -8.21 27.07
CA LEU A 348 -5.52 -7.31 26.29
C LEU A 348 -6.25 -6.87 25.03
N VAL A 349 -6.36 -5.55 24.87
CA VAL A 349 -7.09 -4.93 23.76
C VAL A 349 -6.11 -4.14 22.90
N ASN A 350 -6.25 -4.28 21.57
CA ASN A 350 -5.48 -3.48 20.64
C ASN A 350 -5.87 -2.00 20.73
N GLU A 351 -4.96 -1.13 21.17
CA GLU A 351 -5.19 0.32 21.29
C GLU A 351 -4.92 1.09 19.99
N ALA A 352 -4.43 0.41 18.94
CA ALA A 352 -4.06 1.06 17.69
C ALA A 352 -5.20 1.93 17.15
N GLY A 353 -4.88 3.19 16.83
CA GLY A 353 -5.81 4.17 16.32
C GLY A 353 -6.76 4.80 17.35
N ALA A 354 -6.75 4.38 18.63
CA ALA A 354 -7.58 5.00 19.66
C ALA A 354 -7.19 6.47 19.88
N SER A 355 -5.89 6.76 19.95
CA SER A 355 -5.35 8.11 20.03
C SER A 355 -5.68 8.96 18.79
N VAL A 356 -5.61 8.37 17.59
CA VAL A 356 -5.95 9.08 16.35
C VAL A 356 -7.44 9.40 16.30
N TRP A 357 -8.30 8.46 16.68
CA TRP A 357 -9.75 8.69 16.74
C TRP A 357 -10.11 9.77 17.78
N SER A 358 -9.45 9.77 18.95
CA SER A 358 -9.76 10.69 20.06
C SER A 358 -9.67 12.18 19.75
N VAL A 359 -8.98 12.55 18.66
CA VAL A 359 -8.81 13.95 18.22
C VAL A 359 -9.64 14.30 16.98
N THR A 360 -10.41 13.34 16.46
CA THR A 360 -11.31 13.58 15.31
C THR A 360 -12.51 14.42 15.72
N GLU A 361 -13.12 15.11 14.75
CA GLU A 361 -14.36 15.87 15.00
C GLU A 361 -15.50 14.96 15.47
N ALA A 362 -15.61 13.73 14.96
CA ALA A 362 -16.61 12.77 15.42
C ALA A 362 -16.44 12.42 16.92
N ALA A 363 -15.19 12.23 17.38
CA ALA A 363 -14.92 12.00 18.80
C ALA A 363 -15.22 13.23 19.66
N LYS A 364 -14.95 14.45 19.17
CA LYS A 364 -15.31 15.70 19.86
C LYS A 364 -16.82 15.93 19.91
N GLU A 365 -17.55 15.52 18.88
CA GLU A 365 -19.02 15.54 18.89
C GLU A 365 -19.59 14.56 19.92
N GLU A 366 -19.00 13.36 20.04
CA GLU A 366 -19.42 12.34 21.01
C GLU A 366 -19.03 12.70 22.45
N PHE A 367 -17.85 13.31 22.65
CA PHE A 367 -17.31 13.68 23.97
C PHE A 367 -16.81 15.13 24.02
N PRO A 368 -17.69 16.15 23.99
CA PRO A 368 -17.29 17.55 23.85
C PRO A 368 -16.43 18.11 24.99
N ASN A 369 -16.58 17.55 26.19
CA ASN A 369 -15.96 18.06 27.41
C ASN A 369 -14.81 17.16 27.91
N GLU A 370 -14.49 16.08 27.20
CA GLU A 370 -13.49 15.11 27.64
C GLU A 370 -12.14 15.33 26.94
N GLN A 371 -11.07 15.01 27.66
CA GLN A 371 -9.72 15.08 27.12
C GLN A 371 -9.48 13.92 26.14
N PRO A 372 -8.71 14.11 25.05
CA PRO A 372 -8.42 13.05 24.07
C PRO A 372 -7.86 11.77 24.70
N ALA A 373 -7.02 11.90 25.72
CA ALA A 373 -6.47 10.76 26.43
C ALA A 373 -7.54 9.93 27.18
N SER A 374 -8.58 10.58 27.72
CA SER A 374 -9.72 9.89 28.34
C SER A 374 -10.58 9.20 27.29
N ILE A 375 -10.78 9.85 26.14
CA ILE A 375 -11.52 9.29 24.99
C ILE A 375 -10.83 8.03 24.45
N ALA A 376 -9.50 8.01 24.39
CA ALA A 376 -8.74 6.81 24.01
C ALA A 376 -9.01 5.64 24.97
N ALA A 377 -9.00 5.89 26.29
CA ALA A 377 -9.35 4.87 27.29
C ALA A 377 -10.80 4.38 27.14
N ILE A 378 -11.75 5.25 26.84
CA ILE A 378 -13.14 4.84 26.55
C ILE A 378 -13.19 3.90 25.34
N SER A 379 -12.44 4.23 24.27
CA SER A 379 -12.38 3.40 23.05
C SER A 379 -11.88 1.99 23.34
N ILE A 380 -10.84 1.84 24.17
CA ILE A 380 -10.29 0.53 24.55
C ILE A 380 -11.35 -0.35 25.23
N GLY A 381 -12.12 0.21 26.16
CA GLY A 381 -13.18 -0.55 26.85
C GLY A 381 -14.32 -0.95 25.92
N ARG A 382 -14.76 -0.03 25.05
CA ARG A 382 -15.82 -0.30 24.08
C ARG A 382 -15.41 -1.32 23.01
N ARG A 383 -14.12 -1.36 22.62
CA ARG A 383 -13.59 -2.41 21.72
C ARG A 383 -13.73 -3.80 22.32
N LEU A 384 -13.51 -3.95 23.63
CA LEU A 384 -13.69 -5.22 24.32
C LEU A 384 -15.17 -5.64 24.36
N GLN A 385 -16.08 -4.69 24.56
CA GLN A 385 -17.52 -4.96 24.56
C GLN A 385 -18.03 -5.32 23.17
N ASN A 386 -17.71 -4.51 22.16
CA ASN A 386 -18.11 -4.70 20.77
C ASN A 386 -17.11 -4.04 19.81
N ALA A 387 -16.22 -4.85 19.26
CA ALA A 387 -15.17 -4.40 18.36
C ALA A 387 -15.73 -3.70 17.10
N LEU A 388 -16.79 -4.24 16.49
CA LEU A 388 -17.39 -3.64 15.29
C LEU A 388 -17.84 -2.21 15.56
N HIS A 389 -18.60 -1.99 16.64
CA HIS A 389 -19.20 -0.68 16.92
C HIS A 389 -18.19 0.42 17.18
N GLU A 390 -17.02 0.06 17.70
CA GLU A 390 -15.99 1.02 18.08
C GLU A 390 -14.91 1.17 17.00
N LEU A 391 -14.44 0.09 16.38
CA LEU A 391 -13.38 0.14 15.37
C LEU A 391 -13.79 0.83 14.07
N VAL A 392 -15.08 0.77 13.70
CA VAL A 392 -15.60 1.48 12.49
C VAL A 392 -15.54 3.00 12.60
N LYS A 393 -15.45 3.56 13.81
CA LYS A 393 -15.28 5.00 14.05
C LYS A 393 -13.84 5.45 13.77
N VAL A 394 -12.89 4.52 13.86
CA VAL A 394 -11.46 4.81 13.69
C VAL A 394 -11.13 4.88 12.20
N PRO A 395 -10.34 5.86 11.75
CA PRO A 395 -9.80 5.84 10.39
C PRO A 395 -9.07 4.50 10.15
N PRO A 396 -9.48 3.67 9.17
CA PRO A 396 -8.99 2.30 9.07
C PRO A 396 -7.47 2.21 8.94
N ARG A 397 -6.84 3.22 8.33
CA ARG A 397 -5.39 3.31 8.22
C ARG A 397 -4.67 3.42 9.57
N SER A 398 -5.33 3.94 10.59
CA SER A 398 -4.75 4.14 11.92
C SER A 398 -4.80 2.88 12.80
N LEU A 399 -5.46 1.81 12.35
CA LEU A 399 -5.65 0.58 13.12
C LEU A 399 -4.42 -0.33 13.19
N GLY A 400 -3.29 0.08 12.59
CA GLY A 400 -2.03 -0.67 12.68
C GLY A 400 -2.15 -2.09 12.12
N LEU A 401 -2.70 -2.22 10.90
CA LEU A 401 -3.13 -3.50 10.33
C LEU A 401 -1.98 -4.36 9.81
N GLY A 402 -0.75 -3.82 9.76
CA GLY A 402 0.46 -4.60 9.52
C GLY A 402 1.65 -3.77 9.09
N MET A 403 2.76 -4.47 8.81
CA MET A 403 4.01 -3.85 8.39
C MET A 403 3.90 -3.22 6.99
N TYR A 404 4.62 -2.12 6.74
CA TYR A 404 4.68 -1.42 5.45
C TYR A 404 3.37 -0.76 4.99
N GLN A 405 2.40 -0.57 5.88
CA GLN A 405 1.13 0.09 5.56
C GLN A 405 1.30 1.52 5.01
N HIS A 406 2.33 2.24 5.46
CA HIS A 406 2.66 3.58 4.95
C HIS A 406 3.38 3.57 3.60
N ASP A 407 3.77 2.39 3.10
CA ASP A 407 4.46 2.20 1.82
C ASP A 407 3.49 1.88 0.66
N LEU A 408 2.18 1.79 0.96
CA LEU A 408 1.11 1.61 -0.02
C LEU A 408 0.54 2.95 -0.51
N SER A 409 -0.21 2.90 -1.62
CA SER A 409 -1.02 4.03 -2.10
C SER A 409 -2.09 4.36 -1.07
N GLU A 410 -2.07 5.59 -0.56
CA GLU A 410 -3.00 6.02 0.51
C GLU A 410 -4.45 5.89 0.06
N LYS A 411 -4.74 6.37 -1.15
CA LYS A 411 -6.09 6.36 -1.72
C LYS A 411 -6.63 4.94 -1.91
N GLU A 412 -5.84 4.05 -2.51
CA GLU A 412 -6.28 2.68 -2.80
C GLU A 412 -6.48 1.88 -1.50
N LEU A 413 -5.60 2.09 -0.51
CA LEU A 413 -5.72 1.46 0.79
C LEU A 413 -6.95 1.97 1.55
N ASP A 414 -7.17 3.29 1.60
CA ASP A 414 -8.33 3.87 2.30
C ASP A 414 -9.65 3.41 1.67
N GLU A 415 -9.74 3.35 0.34
CA GLU A 415 -10.92 2.84 -0.37
C GLU A 415 -11.19 1.36 -0.02
N LYS A 416 -10.16 0.50 -0.07
CA LYS A 416 -10.29 -0.93 0.24
C LYS A 416 -10.64 -1.22 1.69
N LEU A 417 -9.98 -0.55 2.63
CA LEU A 417 -10.29 -0.71 4.05
C LEU A 417 -11.66 -0.12 4.40
N HIS A 418 -12.08 0.97 3.75
CA HIS A 418 -13.43 1.51 3.90
C HIS A 418 -14.48 0.49 3.44
N LEU A 419 -14.27 -0.14 2.28
CA LEU A 419 -15.16 -1.19 1.77
C LEU A 419 -15.20 -2.40 2.72
N THR A 420 -14.08 -2.76 3.33
CA THR A 420 -14.02 -3.83 4.35
C THR A 420 -14.90 -3.49 5.56
N CYS A 421 -14.90 -2.24 6.03
CA CYS A 421 -15.83 -1.82 7.09
C CYS A 421 -17.30 -1.91 6.66
N VAL A 422 -17.61 -1.51 5.42
CA VAL A 422 -18.98 -1.60 4.87
C VAL A 422 -19.42 -3.05 4.78
N ASP A 423 -18.55 -3.95 4.29
CA ASP A 423 -18.81 -5.39 4.21
C ASP A 423 -19.07 -5.99 5.60
N ALA A 424 -18.26 -5.64 6.60
CA ALA A 424 -18.44 -6.11 7.97
C ALA A 424 -19.78 -5.65 8.58
N VAL A 425 -20.13 -4.37 8.41
CA VAL A 425 -21.41 -3.81 8.88
C VAL A 425 -22.60 -4.47 8.17
N ALA A 426 -22.50 -4.67 6.85
CA ALA A 426 -23.54 -5.36 6.08
C ALA A 426 -23.70 -6.83 6.48
N THR A 427 -22.58 -7.50 6.81
CA THR A 427 -22.58 -8.91 7.22
C THR A 427 -23.23 -9.11 8.59
N VAL A 428 -22.92 -8.26 9.56
CA VAL A 428 -23.46 -8.37 10.93
C VAL A 428 -24.89 -7.82 11.02
N GLY A 429 -25.21 -6.79 10.24
CA GLY A 429 -26.44 -6.02 10.39
C GLY A 429 -26.37 -5.08 11.60
N VAL A 430 -27.27 -4.09 11.62
CA VAL A 430 -27.29 -3.05 12.66
C VAL A 430 -28.72 -2.74 13.06
N ASP A 431 -28.93 -2.50 14.35
CA ASP A 431 -30.21 -1.97 14.84
C ASP A 431 -30.23 -0.44 14.66
N ALA A 432 -31.10 0.02 13.76
CA ALA A 432 -31.24 1.42 13.40
C ALA A 432 -31.66 2.33 14.57
N ASN A 433 -32.19 1.78 15.67
CA ASN A 433 -32.59 2.56 16.84
C ASN A 433 -31.44 2.80 17.83
N THR A 434 -30.42 1.95 17.80
CA THR A 434 -29.34 1.93 18.81
C THR A 434 -27.96 2.20 18.23
N CYS A 435 -27.75 2.02 16.93
CA CYS A 435 -26.45 2.24 16.31
C CYS A 435 -26.09 3.74 16.16
N SER A 436 -24.77 4.02 16.13
CA SER A 436 -24.25 5.36 15.92
C SER A 436 -24.42 5.82 14.46
N ILE A 437 -24.35 7.13 14.25
CA ILE A 437 -24.42 7.72 12.91
C ILE A 437 -23.25 7.24 12.03
N ASP A 438 -22.07 7.02 12.60
CA ASP A 438 -20.91 6.50 11.87
C ASP A 438 -21.12 5.07 11.36
N ILE A 439 -21.78 4.23 12.14
CA ILE A 439 -22.17 2.89 11.70
C ILE A 439 -23.23 2.97 10.59
N LEU A 440 -24.24 3.84 10.74
CA LEU A 440 -25.27 4.05 9.71
C LEU A 440 -24.69 4.52 8.37
N ARG A 441 -23.65 5.36 8.39
CA ARG A 441 -22.94 5.79 7.17
C ARG A 441 -22.31 4.63 6.39
N LYS A 442 -21.97 3.54 7.09
CA LYS A 442 -21.36 2.33 6.55
C LYS A 442 -22.39 1.29 6.11
N VAL A 443 -23.69 1.53 6.32
CA VAL A 443 -24.74 0.67 5.76
C VAL A 443 -24.91 1.00 4.27
N PRO A 444 -24.82 0.01 3.36
CA PRO A 444 -25.02 0.21 1.94
C PRO A 444 -26.32 0.97 1.63
N GLY A 445 -26.23 2.04 0.86
CA GLY A 445 -27.39 2.87 0.47
C GLY A 445 -27.81 3.96 1.46
N LEU A 446 -27.30 3.97 2.70
CA LEU A 446 -27.67 4.96 3.73
C LEU A 446 -26.68 6.12 3.91
N THR A 447 -25.56 6.14 3.17
CA THR A 447 -24.49 7.15 3.33
C THR A 447 -25.00 8.60 3.26
N LYS A 448 -25.81 8.96 2.25
CA LYS A 448 -26.37 10.32 2.08
C LYS A 448 -27.49 10.66 3.06
N LEU A 449 -28.13 9.64 3.63
CA LEU A 449 -29.24 9.76 4.57
C LEU A 449 -28.72 10.06 5.99
N ALA A 450 -27.63 9.40 6.37
CA ALA A 450 -26.93 9.66 7.62
C ALA A 450 -26.34 11.09 7.69
N GLU A 451 -25.89 11.65 6.57
CA GLU A 451 -25.38 13.04 6.48
C GLU A 451 -26.46 14.12 6.72
N LYS A 452 -27.70 13.89 6.28
CA LYS A 452 -28.80 14.85 6.48
C LYS A 452 -29.30 14.91 7.92
N ASN A 453 -29.30 13.78 8.64
CA ASN A 453 -29.75 13.73 10.04
C ASN A 453 -28.75 14.37 11.02
N ASN A 454 -27.46 14.43 10.67
CA ASN A 454 -26.42 15.06 11.52
C ASN A 454 -26.64 16.58 11.69
N LYS A 455 -27.29 17.26 10.73
CA LYS A 455 -27.54 18.72 10.79
C LYS A 455 -28.74 19.11 11.65
N SER A 456 -29.57 18.17 12.13
CA SER A 456 -30.81 18.50 12.86
C SER A 456 -30.81 18.11 14.33
N THR A 457 -29.73 17.56 14.89
CA THR A 457 -29.72 17.04 16.28
C THR A 457 -28.46 17.42 17.05
N SER A 458 -28.39 18.67 17.53
CA SER A 458 -27.36 19.12 18.49
C SER A 458 -27.74 18.88 19.96
N THR A 459 -28.75 18.05 20.24
CA THR A 459 -29.20 17.79 21.62
C THR A 459 -29.59 16.33 21.82
N LYS A 460 -28.80 15.63 22.63
CA LYS A 460 -29.01 14.32 23.27
C LYS A 460 -29.09 13.08 22.37
N THR A 461 -28.08 12.24 22.62
CA THR A 461 -27.99 10.78 22.46
C THR A 461 -29.35 10.08 22.50
N LYS A 462 -29.89 9.78 21.32
CA LYS A 462 -30.79 8.67 20.93
C LYS A 462 -31.35 9.03 19.56
N ALA A 463 -31.10 8.18 18.56
CA ALA A 463 -31.73 8.32 17.27
C ALA A 463 -33.26 8.40 17.48
N ARG A 464 -33.90 9.50 17.05
CA ARG A 464 -35.36 9.51 16.91
C ARG A 464 -35.75 8.29 16.07
N SER A 465 -36.81 7.60 16.47
CA SER A 465 -37.32 6.43 15.73
C SER A 465 -37.34 6.73 14.23
N PHE A 466 -36.85 5.82 13.41
CA PHE A 466 -36.78 5.92 11.94
C PHE A 466 -38.15 6.09 11.24
N LYS A 467 -39.24 6.38 11.98
CA LYS A 467 -40.62 6.52 11.50
C LYS A 467 -40.86 7.69 10.53
N SER A 468 -39.93 8.63 10.33
CA SER A 468 -40.16 9.81 9.46
C SER A 468 -39.15 10.01 8.33
N VAL A 469 -38.25 9.06 8.11
CA VAL A 469 -37.22 9.19 7.08
C VAL A 469 -37.73 8.58 5.77
N ARG A 470 -37.92 9.39 4.72
CA ARG A 470 -38.23 8.90 3.36
C ARG A 470 -37.04 8.09 2.84
N VAL A 471 -37.06 6.78 3.08
CA VAL A 471 -36.19 5.81 2.44
C VAL A 471 -36.75 5.59 1.02
N GLY A 472 -35.97 5.92 -0.01
CA GLY A 472 -36.39 5.71 -1.40
C GLY A 472 -36.50 4.22 -1.72
N SER A 473 -37.35 3.84 -2.67
CA SER A 473 -37.59 2.44 -3.07
C SER A 473 -36.38 1.68 -3.63
N LYS A 474 -35.24 2.34 -3.83
CA LYS A 474 -33.96 1.73 -4.21
C LYS A 474 -33.03 1.42 -3.02
N VAL A 475 -33.39 1.88 -1.82
CA VAL A 475 -32.61 1.72 -0.58
C VAL A 475 -33.19 0.61 0.30
N VAL A 476 -34.50 0.33 0.16
CA VAL A 476 -35.16 -0.92 0.58
C VAL A 476 -34.84 -1.99 -0.46
#